data_AF-A0A396QPD5-F1
#
_entry.id   AF-A0A396QPD5-F1
#
_cell.length_a   1.000
_cell.length_b   1.000
_cell.length_c   1.000
_cell.angle_alpha   90.00
_cell.angle_beta   90.00
_cell.angle_gamma   90.00
#
_symmetry.space_group_name_H-M   'P 1'
#
loop_
_entity.id
_entity.type
_entity.pdbx_description
1 polymer ?
#
loop_
_entity_poly.entity_id
_entity_poly.type
_entity_poly.pdbx_seq_one_letter_code
_entity_poly.pdbx_strand_id
1 'polypeptide(L)'
;MFGVRKQKVSYINAEDPTASTLLARKLQDCMRRVSFHWDELVFLCIGSDRITGDSLGPLIGRELARQRNRDFFVYGTLDHPVHAMNLDEYLLDISLCHPAALTVAIDASLGCSRHQHHITVGRGAIRPGAAPGKSCRR
;
A
#
# COMPACT_ATOMS: atom_id res chain seq x y z
N MET A 1 -23.48 17.21 7.64
CA MET A 1 -22.26 17.63 8.38
C MET A 1 -21.39 16.37 8.58
N PHE A 2 -20.63 15.95 7.57
CA PHE A 2 -19.78 14.76 7.67
C PHE A 2 -18.32 15.19 7.88
N GLY A 3 -17.89 15.18 9.13
CA GLY A 3 -16.49 15.39 9.48
C GLY A 3 -15.68 14.20 8.98
N VAL A 4 -14.98 14.38 7.85
CA VAL A 4 -13.91 13.46 7.43
C VAL A 4 -12.85 13.50 8.52
N ARG A 5 -12.85 12.52 9.44
CA ARG A 5 -11.78 12.36 10.42
C ARG A 5 -10.47 12.26 9.65
N LYS A 6 -9.59 13.27 9.78
CA LYS A 6 -8.21 13.20 9.26
C LYS A 6 -7.55 11.96 9.83
N GLN A 7 -7.38 10.94 8.99
CA GLN A 7 -6.64 9.73 9.33
C GLN A 7 -5.19 10.13 9.64
N LYS A 8 -4.67 9.68 10.78
CA LYS A 8 -3.32 10.03 11.23
C LYS A 8 -2.30 9.23 10.41
N VAL A 9 -1.84 9.80 9.30
CA VAL A 9 -0.74 9.26 8.50
C VAL A 9 0.54 9.36 9.34
N SER A 10 1.22 8.23 9.52
CA SER A 10 2.53 8.18 10.17
C SER A 10 3.62 8.21 9.10
N TYR A 11 4.64 9.03 9.33
CA TYR A 11 5.83 9.11 8.48
C TYR A 11 6.98 8.39 9.19
N ILE A 12 7.64 7.49 8.47
CA ILE A 12 8.77 6.71 8.97
C ILE A 12 9.95 7.02 8.06
N ASN A 13 11.07 7.46 8.62
CA ASN A 13 12.31 7.62 7.86
C ASN A 13 12.86 6.24 7.51
N ALA A 14 13.07 5.97 6.22
CA ALA A 14 13.57 4.69 5.72
C ALA A 14 15.06 4.46 6.05
N GLU A 15 15.81 5.51 6.36
CA GLU A 15 17.23 5.43 6.76
C GLU A 15 17.42 5.09 8.24
N ASP A 16 16.34 5.16 9.04
CA ASP A 16 16.39 4.79 10.45
C ASP A 16 16.60 3.26 10.59
N PRO A 17 17.61 2.78 11.32
CA PRO A 17 17.82 1.34 11.55
C PRO A 17 16.59 0.62 12.16
N THR A 18 15.71 1.35 12.82
CA THR A 18 14.48 0.85 13.44
C THR A 18 13.26 0.95 12.52
N ALA A 19 13.40 1.45 11.29
CA ALA A 19 12.31 1.72 10.35
C ALA A 19 11.41 0.49 10.12
N SER A 20 11.99 -0.68 9.92
CA SER A 20 11.25 -1.94 9.73
C SER A 20 10.39 -2.29 10.95
N THR A 21 10.92 -2.10 12.16
CA THR A 21 10.22 -2.35 13.43
C THR A 21 9.10 -1.34 13.63
N LEU A 22 9.34 -0.07 13.33
CA LEU A 22 8.33 0.98 13.40
C LEU A 22 7.20 0.72 12.40
N LEU A 23 7.53 0.33 11.17
CA LEU A 23 6.58 -0.03 10.13
C LEU A 23 5.70 -1.21 10.59
N ALA A 24 6.31 -2.29 11.08
CA ALA A 24 5.58 -3.46 11.58
C ALA A 24 4.62 -3.10 12.73
N ARG A 25 5.08 -2.30 13.70
CA ARG A 25 4.23 -1.82 14.81
C ARG A 25 3.06 -0.99 14.30
N LYS A 26 3.28 -0.06 13.38
CA LYS A 26 2.23 0.79 12.82
C LYS A 26 1.23 0.01 11.97
N LEU A 27 1.69 -0.96 11.19
CA LEU A 27 0.82 -1.87 10.46
C LEU A 27 -0.04 -2.69 11.41
N GLN A 28 0.56 -3.29 12.45
CA GLN A 28 -0.18 -4.04 13.46
C GLN A 28 -1.24 -3.17 14.17
N ASP A 29 -0.89 -1.93 14.53
CA ASP A 29 -1.85 -0.98 15.10
C ASP A 29 -3.01 -0.67 14.15
N CYS A 30 -2.74 -0.56 12.83
CA CYS A 30 -3.77 -0.34 11.83
C CYS A 30 -4.69 -1.56 11.71
N MET A 31 -4.12 -2.76 11.64
CA MET A 31 -4.85 -4.03 11.53
C MET A 31 -5.75 -4.27 12.75
N ARG A 32 -5.25 -4.04 13.97
CA ARG A 32 -6.04 -4.18 15.22
C ARG A 32 -7.23 -3.22 15.31
N ARG A 33 -7.20 -2.10 14.57
CA ARG A 33 -8.28 -1.09 14.57
C ARG A 33 -9.33 -1.35 13.49
N VAL A 34 -9.16 -2.39 12.68
CA VAL A 34 -10.16 -2.86 11.72
C VAL A 34 -11.32 -3.47 12.51
N SER A 35 -12.54 -3.01 12.23
CA SER A 35 -13.74 -3.38 12.99
C SER A 35 -14.54 -4.52 12.35
N PHE A 36 -14.20 -4.93 11.13
CA PHE A 36 -14.81 -6.07 10.45
C PHE A 36 -13.94 -7.32 10.64
N HIS A 37 -14.58 -8.49 10.60
CA HIS A 37 -13.89 -9.76 10.64
C HIS A 37 -13.23 -10.05 9.28
N TRP A 38 -11.98 -10.48 9.32
CA TRP A 38 -11.22 -10.90 8.15
C TRP A 38 -10.42 -12.15 8.50
N ASP A 39 -10.28 -13.05 7.54
CA ASP A 39 -9.57 -14.33 7.64
C ASP A 39 -8.42 -14.44 6.61
N GLU A 40 -8.45 -13.60 5.57
CA GLU A 40 -7.42 -13.51 4.55
C GLU A 40 -6.69 -12.15 4.58
N LEU A 41 -5.41 -12.15 4.25
CA LEU A 41 -4.60 -10.95 4.06
C LEU A 41 -4.18 -10.84 2.60
N VAL A 42 -4.48 -9.71 1.97
CA VAL A 42 -4.13 -9.47 0.56
C VAL A 42 -3.19 -8.26 0.49
N PHE A 43 -2.01 -8.43 -0.08
CA PHE A 43 -1.12 -7.33 -0.44
C PHE A 43 -1.37 -6.93 -1.89
N LEU A 44 -1.76 -5.68 -2.11
CA LEU A 44 -1.97 -5.10 -3.43
C LEU A 44 -0.84 -4.12 -3.73
N CYS A 45 0.14 -4.53 -4.51
CA CYS A 45 1.30 -3.72 -4.85
C CYS A 45 1.04 -2.96 -6.16
N ILE A 46 0.90 -1.64 -6.04
CA ILE A 46 0.57 -0.74 -7.13
C ILE A 46 1.84 -0.05 -7.62
N GLY A 47 1.99 0.01 -8.94
CA GLY A 47 3.07 0.68 -9.64
C GLY A 47 3.34 0.04 -11.01
N SER A 48 4.17 0.70 -11.82
CA SER A 48 4.57 0.22 -13.14
C SER A 48 6.09 0.14 -13.28
N ASP A 49 6.54 -0.78 -14.13
CA ASP A 49 7.90 -0.93 -14.64
C ASP A 49 8.37 0.23 -15.55
N ARG A 50 7.47 1.14 -15.94
CA ARG A 50 7.74 2.20 -16.93
C ARG A 50 8.55 3.40 -16.40
N ILE A 51 8.59 3.59 -15.08
CA ILE A 51 9.31 4.71 -14.44
C ILE A 51 10.15 4.14 -13.29
N THR A 52 11.44 4.47 -13.24
CA THR A 52 12.42 3.98 -12.25
C THR A 52 12.01 4.22 -10.79
N GLY A 53 11.04 5.10 -10.54
CA GLY A 53 10.50 5.41 -9.21
C GLY A 53 9.12 4.81 -8.89
N ASP A 54 8.42 4.25 -9.88
CA ASP A 54 7.08 3.66 -9.73
C ASP A 54 7.15 2.11 -9.61
N SER A 55 8.31 1.53 -9.93
CA SER A 55 8.53 0.08 -9.87
C SER A 55 8.73 -0.47 -8.45
N LEU A 56 8.79 0.38 -7.42
CA LEU A 56 9.06 -0.06 -6.05
C LEU A 56 7.92 -0.95 -5.50
N GLY A 57 6.66 -0.63 -5.84
CA GLY A 57 5.50 -1.45 -5.45
C GLY A 57 5.61 -2.87 -6.01
N PRO A 58 5.65 -3.04 -7.35
CA PRO A 58 5.85 -4.34 -7.99
C PRO A 58 7.10 -5.11 -7.53
N LEU A 59 8.18 -4.42 -7.17
CA LEU A 59 9.39 -5.03 -6.62
C LEU A 59 9.19 -5.60 -5.21
N ILE A 60 8.48 -4.86 -4.35
CA ILE A 60 8.03 -5.37 -3.04
C ILE A 60 7.12 -6.58 -3.24
N GLY A 61 6.17 -6.51 -4.18
CA GLY A 61 5.29 -7.61 -4.51
C GLY A 61 6.03 -8.88 -4.95
N ARG A 62 7.08 -8.75 -5.77
CA ARG A 62 7.94 -9.89 -6.12
C ARG A 62 8.60 -10.52 -4.90
N GLU A 63 9.11 -9.71 -3.98
CA GLU A 63 9.80 -10.23 -2.79
C GLU A 63 8.81 -10.88 -1.81
N LEU A 64 7.61 -10.32 -1.67
CA LEU A 64 6.52 -10.93 -0.91
C LEU A 64 6.08 -12.26 -1.54
N ALA A 65 5.94 -12.33 -2.86
CA ALA A 65 5.55 -13.57 -3.56
C ALA A 65 6.62 -14.67 -3.46
N ARG A 66 7.90 -14.31 -3.29
CA ARG A 66 9.01 -15.26 -3.06
C ARG A 66 8.99 -15.87 -1.67
N GLN A 67 8.48 -15.13 -0.69
CA GLN A 67 8.18 -15.67 0.62
C GLN A 67 7.00 -16.64 0.38
N ARG A 68 7.29 -17.94 0.23
CA ARG A 68 6.30 -19.01 0.04
C ARG A 68 5.46 -19.24 1.30
N ASN A 69 4.90 -18.17 1.84
CA ASN A 69 4.04 -18.19 2.99
C ASN A 69 2.58 -18.33 2.53
N ARG A 70 1.81 -19.16 3.23
CA ARG A 70 0.38 -19.39 2.94
C ARG A 70 -0.54 -18.38 3.64
N ASP A 71 0.03 -17.49 4.45
CA ASP A 71 -0.74 -16.58 5.31
C ASP A 71 -1.22 -15.31 4.59
N PHE A 72 -0.81 -15.07 3.34
CA PHE A 72 -1.23 -13.90 2.57
C PHE A 72 -1.19 -14.14 1.06
N PHE A 73 -1.97 -13.34 0.33
CA PHE A 73 -1.98 -13.28 -1.12
C PHE A 73 -1.29 -12.01 -1.62
N VAL A 74 -0.70 -12.06 -2.80
CA VAL A 74 0.00 -10.91 -3.40
C VAL A 74 -0.52 -10.68 -4.80
N TYR A 75 -0.98 -9.46 -5.06
CA TYR A 75 -1.34 -8.94 -6.37
C TYR A 75 -0.40 -7.77 -6.68
N GLY A 76 0.00 -7.64 -7.94
CA GLY A 76 1.02 -6.68 -8.34
C GLY A 76 2.43 -7.22 -8.09
N THR A 77 3.04 -7.75 -9.13
CA THR A 77 4.45 -8.14 -9.14
C THR A 77 5.13 -7.52 -10.35
N LEU A 78 6.44 -7.70 -10.50
CA LEU A 78 7.13 -7.29 -11.73
C LEU A 78 6.61 -8.04 -12.97
N ASP A 79 6.18 -9.30 -12.81
CA ASP A 79 5.65 -10.11 -13.91
C ASP A 79 4.18 -9.77 -14.23
N HIS A 80 3.42 -9.38 -13.20
CA HIS A 80 2.01 -9.01 -13.30
C HIS A 80 1.78 -7.66 -12.58
N PRO A 81 2.17 -6.52 -13.19
CA PRO A 81 2.06 -5.21 -12.55
C PRO A 81 0.60 -4.77 -12.43
N VAL A 82 0.27 -4.14 -11.29
CA VAL A 82 -1.01 -3.46 -11.08
C VAL A 82 -0.76 -1.96 -11.10
N HIS A 83 -1.44 -1.24 -11.97
CA HIS A 83 -1.30 0.20 -12.15
C HIS A 83 -2.69 0.84 -12.33
N ALA A 84 -2.75 2.17 -12.38
CA ALA A 84 -4.02 2.90 -12.41
C ALA A 84 -5.01 2.46 -13.51
N MET A 85 -4.53 1.96 -14.66
CA MET A 85 -5.41 1.57 -15.78
C MET A 85 -6.06 0.18 -15.65
N ASN A 86 -5.51 -0.72 -14.83
CA ASN A 86 -6.04 -2.07 -14.61
C ASN A 86 -6.45 -2.32 -13.15
N LEU A 87 -6.33 -1.29 -12.29
CA LEU A 87 -6.62 -1.41 -10.87
C LEU A 87 -8.07 -1.86 -10.61
N ASP A 88 -9.03 -1.34 -11.36
CA ASP A 88 -10.45 -1.66 -11.16
C ASP A 88 -10.74 -3.15 -11.43
N GLU A 89 -10.06 -3.74 -12.42
CA GLU A 89 -10.15 -5.18 -12.73
C GLU A 89 -9.60 -6.01 -11.56
N TYR A 90 -8.41 -5.66 -11.06
CA TYR A 90 -7.80 -6.35 -9.92
C TYR A 90 -8.59 -6.17 -8.62
N LEU A 91 -9.19 -5.01 -8.39
CA LEU A 91 -10.05 -4.79 -7.23
C LEU A 91 -11.32 -5.65 -7.30
N LEU A 92 -11.89 -5.80 -8.49
CA LEU A 92 -13.02 -6.70 -8.70
C LEU A 92 -12.61 -8.15 -8.44
N ASP A 93 -11.50 -8.60 -9.02
CA ASP A 93 -10.98 -9.96 -8.82
C ASP A 93 -10.68 -10.26 -7.35
N ILE A 94 -10.02 -9.34 -6.65
CA ILE A 94 -9.76 -9.47 -5.21
C ILE A 94 -11.07 -9.56 -4.43
N SER A 95 -12.08 -8.76 -4.77
CA SER A 95 -13.36 -8.79 -4.07
C SER A 95 -14.14 -10.10 -4.29
N LEU A 96 -13.97 -10.73 -5.45
CA LEU A 96 -14.62 -11.98 -5.81
C LEU A 96 -13.87 -13.19 -5.24
N CYS A 97 -12.54 -13.19 -5.31
CA CYS A 97 -11.69 -14.27 -4.81
C CYS A 97 -11.53 -14.26 -3.29
N HIS A 98 -11.55 -13.07 -2.67
CA HIS A 98 -11.26 -12.88 -1.24
C HIS A 98 -12.31 -11.95 -0.58
N PRO A 99 -13.58 -12.38 -0.48
CA PRO A 99 -14.68 -11.53 -0.02
C PRO A 99 -14.54 -11.05 1.44
N ALA A 100 -13.71 -11.73 2.24
CA ALA A 100 -13.44 -11.38 3.64
C ALA A 100 -11.99 -10.92 3.88
N ALA A 101 -11.22 -10.59 2.83
CA ALA A 101 -9.83 -10.18 3.00
C ALA A 101 -9.64 -8.76 3.56
N LEU A 102 -8.62 -8.63 4.41
CA LEU A 102 -7.99 -7.34 4.67
C LEU A 102 -7.00 -7.01 3.55
N THR A 103 -7.32 -6.04 2.70
CA THR A 103 -6.41 -5.60 1.64
C THR A 103 -5.48 -4.49 2.14
N VAL A 104 -4.17 -4.71 2.00
CA VAL A 104 -3.10 -3.74 2.26
C VAL A 104 -2.52 -3.30 0.93
N ALA A 105 -2.85 -2.08 0.51
CA ALA A 105 -2.29 -1.51 -0.71
C ALA A 105 -0.90 -0.90 -0.43
N ILE A 106 0.05 -1.18 -1.32
CA ILE A 106 1.43 -0.70 -1.31
C ILE A 106 1.63 0.08 -2.60
N ASP A 107 1.78 1.40 -2.53
CA ASP A 107 1.93 2.27 -3.71
C ASP A 107 3.29 2.98 -3.68
N ALA A 108 3.97 2.99 -4.82
CA ALA A 108 5.24 3.70 -5.02
C ALA A 108 5.00 5.13 -5.51
N SER A 109 4.44 5.99 -4.65
CA SER A 109 4.17 7.36 -5.07
C SER A 109 5.45 8.21 -5.08
N LEU A 110 5.76 8.83 -6.22
CA LEU A 110 6.72 9.94 -6.32
C LEU A 110 6.12 11.19 -5.66
N GLY A 111 6.25 11.29 -4.33
CA GLY A 111 5.89 12.51 -3.59
C GLY A 111 6.79 13.69 -3.95
N CYS A 112 6.37 14.91 -3.59
CA CYS A 112 7.22 16.10 -3.70
C CYS A 112 8.58 15.89 -3.00
N SER A 113 9.64 16.53 -3.52
CA SER A 113 11.05 16.42 -3.07
C SER A 113 11.29 16.50 -1.56
N ARG A 114 10.36 17.06 -0.78
CA ARG A 114 10.41 17.09 0.70
C ARG A 114 10.14 15.75 1.39
N HIS A 115 9.57 14.74 0.71
CA HIS A 115 9.20 13.45 1.30
C HIS A 115 10.01 12.26 0.74
N GLN A 116 11.13 12.53 0.07
CA GLN A 116 12.07 11.47 -0.31
C GLN A 116 12.56 10.72 0.95
N HIS A 117 12.78 9.41 0.82
CA HIS A 117 13.22 8.51 1.90
C HIS A 117 12.22 8.28 3.05
N HIS A 118 10.93 8.55 2.89
CA HIS A 118 9.92 8.29 3.92
C HIS A 118 8.88 7.25 3.49
N ILE A 119 8.53 6.36 4.42
CA ILE A 119 7.44 5.39 4.30
C ILE A 119 6.23 5.97 5.03
N THR A 120 5.08 6.01 4.36
CA THR A 120 3.82 6.46 4.97
C THR A 120 2.89 5.29 5.27
N VAL A 121 2.34 5.26 6.48
CA VAL A 121 1.33 4.26 6.89
C VAL A 121 0.07 4.97 7.36
N GLY A 122 -1.08 4.58 6.84
CA GLY A 122 -2.38 5.12 7.23
C GLY A 122 -3.52 4.20 6.81
N ARG A 123 -4.70 4.39 7.41
CA ARG A 123 -5.93 3.70 7.00
C ARG A 123 -6.72 4.58 6.05
N GLY A 124 -7.29 3.98 5.02
CA GLY A 124 -8.14 4.64 4.02
C GLY A 124 -7.83 4.15 2.61
N ALA A 125 -8.73 4.43 1.67
CA ALA A 125 -8.48 4.11 0.27
C ALA A 125 -7.22 4.85 -0.22
N ILE A 126 -6.28 4.10 -0.78
CA ILE A 126 -5.20 4.69 -1.55
C ILE A 126 -5.81 5.14 -2.87
N ARG A 127 -5.63 6.41 -3.21
CA ARG A 127 -5.90 6.90 -4.57
C ARG A 127 -4.57 6.82 -5.30
N PRO A 128 -4.39 5.90 -6.27
CA PRO A 128 -3.15 5.80 -7.03
C PRO A 128 -2.79 7.16 -7.62
N GLY A 129 -1.53 7.58 -7.47
CA GLY A 129 -1.07 8.90 -7.92
C GLY A 129 -1.51 10.09 -7.06
N ALA A 130 -2.16 9.87 -5.92
CA ALA A 130 -2.42 10.92 -4.93
C ALA A 130 -1.40 10.82 -3.80
N ALA A 131 -0.34 11.65 -3.88
CA ALA A 131 0.48 11.93 -2.70
C ALA A 131 -0.45 12.36 -1.54
N PRO A 132 -0.22 11.88 -0.30
CA PRO A 132 -0.96 12.34 0.88
C PRO A 132 -0.61 13.82 1.13
N GLY A 133 -1.34 14.71 0.45
CA GLY A 133 -0.98 16.11 0.31
C GLY A 133 -1.38 16.68 -1.03
N LYS A 134 -2.67 16.64 -1.39
CA LYS A 134 -3.22 17.50 -2.44
C LYS A 134 -3.19 18.97 -1.99
N SER A 135 -1.99 19.55 -2.07
CA SER A 135 -1.73 20.99 -2.20
C SER A 135 -0.28 21.18 -2.62
N CYS A 136 0.09 20.65 -3.78
CA CYS A 136 1.12 21.30 -4.59
C CYS A 136 0.36 22.06 -5.70
N ARG A 137 -0.22 23.20 -5.33
CA ARG A 137 -0.50 24.24 -6.32
C ARG A 137 0.85 24.89 -6.63
N ARG A 138 1.15 25.09 -7.92
CA ARG A 138 2.09 26.15 -8.30
C ARG A 138 1.54 27.49 -7.80
#